data_AF-A0A6A3L6A6-F1
#
_entry.id   AF-A0A6A3L6A6-F1
#
_cell.length_a   1.000
_cell.length_b   1.000
_cell.length_c   1.000
_cell.angle_alpha   90.00
_cell.angle_beta   90.00
_cell.angle_gamma   90.00
#
_symmetry.space_group_name_H-M   'P 1'
#
loop_
_entity.id
_entity.type
_entity.pdbx_description
1 polymer ?
#
loop_
_entity_poly.entity_id
_entity_poly.type
_entity_poly.pdbx_seq_one_letter_code
_entity_poly.pdbx_strand_id
1 'polypeptide(L)'
;MYNLSQQVADVLILHYPRMKELQANTLAVARMDASVVNAGSSVAELLAGSSHLAVCGKEKPKPSQEAPHQPKKQSNKSKIIEHQSCVIDQLLQHIMRQDEHMDNLEAKSEGAPTQDKIKKCQQEPSEQQDNPKRRQTSVAYLHATWFV
;
A
#
# COMPACT_ATOMS: atom_id res chain seq x y z
N MET A 1 20.17 -2.81 -33.80
CA MET A 1 19.64 -4.01 -33.12
C MET A 1 18.72 -3.56 -32.00
N TYR A 2 17.50 -4.08 -31.95
CA TYR A 2 16.61 -3.81 -30.80
C TYR A 2 17.08 -4.68 -29.63
N ASN A 3 17.42 -4.07 -28.49
CA ASN A 3 17.77 -4.80 -27.27
C ASN A 3 16.47 -5.24 -26.58
N LEU A 4 15.85 -6.31 -27.09
CA LEU A 4 14.69 -6.92 -26.47
C LEU A 4 15.15 -8.06 -25.56
N SER A 5 14.62 -8.14 -24.34
CA SER A 5 14.88 -9.31 -23.49
C SER A 5 14.11 -10.53 -23.99
N GLN A 6 14.67 -11.72 -23.78
CA GLN A 6 14.03 -12.99 -24.18
C GLN A 6 12.62 -13.11 -23.61
N GLN A 7 12.44 -12.73 -22.34
CA GLN A 7 11.13 -12.76 -21.67
C GLN A 7 10.08 -11.91 -22.40
N VAL A 8 10.45 -10.71 -22.88
CA VAL A 8 9.52 -9.84 -23.61
C VAL A 8 9.22 -10.43 -24.98
N ALA A 9 10.21 -11.02 -25.66
CA ALA A 9 9.98 -11.74 -26.90
C ALA A 9 9.00 -12.91 -26.72
N ASP A 10 9.20 -13.73 -25.69
CA ASP A 10 8.33 -14.88 -25.39
C ASP A 10 6.88 -14.45 -25.11
N VAL A 11 6.69 -13.36 -24.36
CA VAL A 11 5.35 -12.80 -24.11
C VAL A 11 4.70 -12.33 -25.42
N LEU A 12 5.43 -11.66 -26.30
CA LEU A 12 4.90 -11.23 -27.59
C LEU A 12 4.53 -12.43 -28.47
N ILE A 13 5.37 -13.47 -28.51
CA ILE A 13 5.10 -14.72 -29.24
C ILE A 13 3.87 -15.44 -28.67
N LEU A 14 3.72 -15.48 -27.34
CA LEU A 14 2.58 -16.10 -26.67
C LEU A 14 1.25 -15.43 -27.02
N HIS A 15 1.24 -14.09 -27.14
CA HIS A 15 0.00 -13.33 -27.39
C HIS A 15 -0.29 -13.11 -28.87
N TYR A 16 0.67 -13.34 -29.76
CA TYR A 16 0.52 -13.15 -31.20
C TYR A 16 -0.71 -13.84 -31.82
N PRO A 17 -1.01 -15.13 -31.57
CA PRO A 17 -2.18 -15.77 -32.17
C PRO A 17 -3.48 -15.04 -31.81
N ARG A 18 -3.61 -14.66 -30.53
CA ARG A 18 -4.80 -13.97 -30.03
C ARG A 18 -4.93 -12.56 -30.61
N MET A 19 -3.82 -11.84 -30.76
CA MET A 19 -3.84 -10.54 -31.42
C MET A 19 -4.23 -10.65 -32.91
N LYS A 20 -3.77 -11.70 -33.59
CA LYS A 20 -4.08 -11.94 -35.01
C LYS A 20 -5.54 -12.33 -35.23
N GLU A 21 -6.13 -13.11 -34.34
CA GLU A 21 -7.58 -13.42 -34.35
C GLU A 21 -8.44 -12.18 -34.14
N LEU A 22 -8.08 -11.34 -33.15
CA LEU A 22 -8.89 -10.19 -32.77
C LEU A 22 -8.78 -9.06 -33.79
N GLN A 23 -7.56 -8.73 -34.22
CA GLN A 23 -7.31 -7.63 -35.15
C GLN A 23 -6.07 -7.87 -36.03
N ALA A 24 -6.24 -8.71 -37.07
CA ALA A 24 -5.19 -9.06 -38.03
C ALA A 24 -4.56 -7.85 -38.75
N ASN A 25 -5.29 -6.75 -38.91
CA ASN A 25 -4.86 -5.57 -39.68
C ASN A 25 -4.14 -4.51 -38.84
N THR A 26 -3.81 -4.80 -37.59
CA THR A 26 -3.12 -3.83 -36.73
C THR A 26 -1.65 -3.69 -37.14
N LEU A 27 -1.13 -2.48 -36.96
CA LEU A 27 0.30 -2.18 -37.17
C LEU A 27 1.21 -3.10 -36.35
N ALA A 28 0.78 -3.53 -35.16
CA ALA A 28 1.52 -4.47 -34.33
C ALA A 28 1.66 -5.84 -34.99
N VAL A 29 0.55 -6.43 -35.47
CA VAL A 29 0.56 -7.73 -36.16
C VAL A 29 1.37 -7.64 -37.46
N ALA A 30 1.22 -6.56 -38.24
CA ALA A 30 2.00 -6.35 -39.47
C ALA A 30 3.50 -6.26 -39.19
N ARG A 31 3.91 -5.57 -38.11
CA ARG A 31 5.32 -5.49 -37.71
C ARG A 31 5.86 -6.84 -37.25
N MET A 32 5.06 -7.64 -36.55
CA MET A 32 5.45 -9.00 -36.16
C MET A 32 5.62 -9.89 -37.39
N ASP A 33 4.68 -9.87 -38.33
CA ASP A 33 4.76 -10.63 -39.58
C ASP A 33 6.01 -10.24 -40.40
N ALA A 34 6.27 -8.94 -40.56
CA ALA A 34 7.47 -8.45 -41.24
C ALA A 34 8.77 -8.85 -40.50
N SER A 35 8.76 -8.83 -39.16
CA SER A 35 9.93 -9.20 -38.35
C SER A 35 10.25 -10.69 -38.46
N VAL A 36 9.21 -11.55 -38.51
CA VAL A 36 9.35 -12.99 -38.72
C VAL A 36 9.98 -13.28 -40.09
N VAL A 37 9.47 -12.65 -41.15
CA VAL A 37 10.02 -12.78 -42.50
C VAL A 37 11.47 -12.28 -42.55
N ASN A 38 11.76 -11.13 -41.93
CA ASN A 38 13.12 -10.58 -41.86
C ASN A 38 14.08 -11.46 -41.05
N ALA A 39 13.58 -12.19 -40.05
CA ALA A 39 14.36 -13.18 -39.31
C ALA A 39 14.56 -14.50 -40.10
N GLY A 40 13.99 -14.62 -41.29
CA GLY A 40 14.04 -15.84 -42.09
C GLY A 40 13.17 -16.98 -41.56
N SER A 41 12.28 -16.70 -40.60
CA SER A 41 11.34 -17.67 -40.06
C SER A 41 9.98 -17.57 -40.74
N SER A 42 9.15 -18.60 -40.55
CA SER A 42 7.77 -18.61 -41.03
C SER A 42 6.78 -18.27 -39.91
N VAL A 43 5.59 -17.79 -40.30
CA VAL A 43 4.48 -17.59 -39.35
C VAL A 43 4.08 -18.91 -38.69
N ALA A 44 4.23 -20.04 -39.38
CA ALA A 44 3.96 -21.36 -38.80
C ALA A 44 4.93 -21.70 -37.67
N GLU A 45 6.22 -21.38 -37.81
CA GLU A 45 7.22 -21.54 -36.74
C GLU A 45 6.92 -20.62 -35.55
N LEU A 46 6.49 -19.38 -35.81
CA LEU A 46 6.05 -18.47 -34.74
C LEU A 46 4.85 -19.04 -33.97
N LEU A 47 3.84 -19.58 -34.67
CA LEU A 47 2.66 -20.20 -34.07
C LEU A 47 3.01 -21.48 -33.29
N ALA A 48 3.93 -22.29 -33.82
CA ALA A 48 4.46 -23.45 -33.12
C ALA A 48 5.20 -23.03 -31.82
N GLY A 49 6.01 -21.97 -31.89
CA GLY A 49 6.67 -21.37 -30.72
C GLY A 49 5.68 -20.87 -29.66
N SER A 50 4.59 -20.23 -30.09
CA SER A 50 3.50 -19.80 -29.20
C SER A 50 2.86 -20.98 -28.47
N SER A 51 2.59 -22.07 -29.19
CA SER A 51 2.01 -23.30 -28.63
C SER A 51 2.96 -23.95 -27.61
N HIS A 52 4.26 -23.99 -27.92
CA HIS A 52 5.28 -24.50 -27.00
C HIS A 52 5.38 -23.65 -25.71
N LEU A 53 5.38 -22.32 -25.84
CA LEU A 53 5.39 -21.41 -24.70
C LEU A 53 4.11 -21.53 -23.84
N ALA A 54 2.96 -21.76 -24.46
CA ALA A 54 1.70 -22.00 -23.75
C ALA A 54 1.71 -23.31 -22.94
N VAL A 55 2.45 -24.34 -23.40
CA VAL A 55 2.65 -25.61 -22.68
C VAL A 55 3.68 -25.46 -21.55
N CYS A 56 4.82 -24.80 -21.81
CA CYS A 56 5.85 -24.56 -20.79
C CYS A 56 5.36 -23.68 -19.63
N GLY A 57 4.40 -22.77 -19.87
CA GLY A 57 3.74 -22.01 -18.80
C GLY A 57 2.87 -22.86 -17.85
N LYS A 58 2.58 -24.12 -18.19
CA LYS A 58 1.76 -25.05 -17.40
C LYS A 58 2.53 -26.19 -16.76
N GLU A 59 3.83 -26.31 -16.98
CA GLU A 59 4.63 -27.30 -16.28
C GLU A 59 4.84 -26.86 -14.82
N LYS A 60 4.19 -27.59 -13.92
CA LYS A 60 4.58 -27.61 -12.50
C LYS A 60 6.05 -28.05 -12.41
N PRO A 61 6.82 -27.53 -11.44
CA PRO A 61 8.21 -27.94 -11.26
C PRO A 61 8.30 -29.45 -11.03
N LYS A 62 9.34 -30.06 -11.62
CA LYS A 62 9.75 -31.46 -11.43
C LYS A 62 9.66 -31.84 -9.94
N PRO A 63 8.86 -32.84 -9.54
CA PRO A 63 8.84 -33.31 -8.16
C PRO A 63 10.08 -34.19 -7.94
N SER A 64 11.16 -33.59 -7.43
CA SER A 64 12.15 -34.39 -6.72
C SER A 64 11.49 -34.86 -5.42
N GLN A 65 11.52 -36.17 -5.19
CA GLN A 65 11.07 -36.79 -3.94
C GLN A 65 11.63 -36.04 -2.74
N GLU A 66 10.73 -35.54 -1.87
CA GLU A 66 11.03 -35.44 -0.45
C GLU A 66 9.74 -35.63 0.35
N ALA A 67 9.94 -36.22 1.52
CA ALA A 67 9.02 -36.84 2.46
C ALA A 67 7.99 -35.86 3.11
N PRO A 68 7.05 -36.37 3.94
CA PRO A 68 5.72 -35.80 4.24
C PRO A 68 5.67 -34.40 4.88
N HIS A 69 4.59 -33.67 4.55
CA HIS A 69 4.03 -32.50 5.25
C HIS A 69 5.03 -31.49 5.82
N GLN A 70 5.45 -30.52 5.00
CA GLN A 70 5.99 -29.27 5.53
C GLN A 70 4.89 -28.20 5.61
N PRO A 71 4.72 -27.49 6.74
CA PRO A 71 3.81 -26.36 6.82
C PRO A 71 4.28 -25.30 5.82
N LYS A 72 3.34 -24.76 5.04
CA LYS A 72 3.60 -23.66 4.10
C LYS A 72 4.33 -22.55 4.87
N LYS A 73 5.66 -22.45 4.71
CA LYS A 73 6.43 -21.31 5.21
C LYS A 73 5.79 -20.07 4.57
N GLN A 74 5.08 -19.27 5.37
CA GLN A 74 4.53 -18.00 4.91
C GLN A 74 5.67 -17.20 4.28
N SER A 75 5.54 -16.89 2.99
CA SER A 75 6.50 -16.07 2.27
C SER A 75 6.63 -14.71 2.98
N ASN A 76 7.83 -14.11 2.98
CA ASN A 76 8.04 -12.79 3.58
C ASN A 76 7.05 -11.75 3.03
N LYS A 77 6.66 -11.88 1.75
CA LYS A 77 5.62 -11.04 1.13
C LYS A 77 4.25 -11.20 1.83
N SER A 78 3.88 -12.41 2.25
CA SER A 78 2.62 -12.67 2.97
C SER A 78 2.60 -11.97 4.34
N LYS A 79 3.72 -11.95 5.06
CA LYS A 79 3.82 -11.26 6.36
C LYS A 79 3.73 -9.74 6.22
N ILE A 80 4.34 -9.17 5.17
CA ILE A 80 4.26 -7.73 4.89
C ILE A 80 2.82 -7.33 4.58
N ILE A 81 2.12 -8.11 3.74
CA ILE A 81 0.72 -7.85 3.41
C ILE A 81 -0.16 -7.92 4.66
N GLU A 82 0.00 -8.95 5.49
CA GLU A 82 -0.76 -9.12 6.73
C GLU A 82 -0.53 -7.98 7.72
N HIS A 83 0.72 -7.55 7.90
CA HIS A 83 1.04 -6.40 8.74
C HIS A 83 0.42 -5.11 8.21
N GLN A 84 0.48 -4.86 6.90
CA GLN A 84 -0.13 -3.69 6.27
C GLN A 84 -1.65 -3.69 6.45
N SER A 85 -2.31 -4.83 6.25
CA SER A 85 -3.75 -4.98 6.52
C SER A 85 -4.08 -4.64 7.98
N CYS A 86 -3.29 -5.17 8.93
CA CYS A 86 -3.48 -4.90 10.35
C CYS A 86 -3.31 -3.40 10.71
N VAL A 87 -2.35 -2.71 10.09
CA VAL A 87 -2.15 -1.26 10.30
C VAL A 87 -3.32 -0.46 9.73
N ILE A 88 -3.81 -0.80 8.54
CA ILE A 88 -4.96 -0.14 7.91
C ILE A 88 -6.20 -0.29 8.80
N ASP A 89 -6.49 -1.49 9.29
CA ASP A 89 -7.64 -1.74 10.17
C ASP A 89 -7.55 -0.94 11.47
N GLN A 90 -6.36 -0.85 12.08
CA GLN A 90 -6.14 -0.05 13.28
C GLN A 90 -6.37 1.45 13.04
N LEU A 91 -5.87 1.98 11.92
CA LEU A 91 -6.06 3.38 11.55
C LEU A 91 -7.53 3.69 11.29
N LEU A 92 -8.24 2.81 10.58
CA LEU A 92 -9.66 2.97 10.31
C LEU A 92 -10.48 2.99 11.60
N GLN A 93 -10.22 2.05 12.53
CA GLN A 93 -10.88 2.03 13.84
C GLN A 93 -10.60 3.28 14.66
N HIS A 94 -9.40 3.86 14.55
CA HIS A 94 -9.06 5.10 15.23
C HIS A 94 -9.84 6.27 14.68
N ILE A 95 -9.92 6.41 13.35
CA ILE A 95 -10.70 7.46 12.68
C ILE A 95 -12.16 7.38 13.10
N MET A 96 -12.77 6.20 13.03
CA MET A 96 -14.17 6.01 13.43
C MET A 96 -14.43 6.41 14.89
N ARG A 97 -13.51 6.07 15.81
CA ARG A 97 -13.62 6.48 17.22
C ARG A 97 -13.44 7.99 17.40
N GLN A 98 -12.60 8.61 16.59
CA GLN A 98 -12.43 10.06 16.62
C GLN A 98 -13.67 10.78 16.10
N ASP A 99 -14.30 10.27 15.03
CA ASP A 99 -15.54 10.80 14.49
C ASP A 99 -16.67 10.69 15.52
N GLU A 100 -16.86 9.52 16.13
CA GLU A 100 -17.87 9.34 17.19
C GLU A 100 -17.63 10.26 18.39
N HIS A 101 -16.37 10.44 18.80
CA HIS A 101 -16.02 11.37 19.87
C HIS A 101 -16.28 12.83 19.47
N MET A 102 -16.06 13.20 18.21
CA MET A 102 -16.38 14.52 17.68
C MET A 102 -17.89 14.78 17.73
N ASP A 103 -18.69 13.83 17.24
CA ASP A 103 -20.16 13.91 17.25
C ASP A 103 -20.70 14.04 18.68
N ASN A 104 -20.13 13.28 19.63
CA ASN A 104 -20.52 13.36 21.04
C ASN A 104 -20.20 14.72 21.67
N LEU A 105 -19.03 15.29 21.33
CA LEU A 105 -18.65 16.63 21.78
C LEU A 105 -19.56 17.71 21.18
N GLU A 106 -19.91 17.60 19.90
CA GLU A 106 -20.82 18.52 19.22
C GLU A 106 -22.20 18.48 19.86
N ALA A 107 -22.76 17.29 20.07
CA ALA A 107 -24.05 17.11 20.74
C ALA A 107 -24.08 17.68 22.18
N LYS A 108 -22.97 17.55 22.93
CA LYS A 108 -22.85 18.14 24.27
C LYS A 108 -22.75 19.67 24.24
N SER A 109 -22.20 20.24 23.17
CA SER A 109 -22.14 21.69 22.98
C SER A 109 -23.48 22.29 22.57
N GLU A 110 -24.28 21.57 21.77
CA GLU A 110 -25.63 22.00 21.36
C GLU A 110 -26.69 21.84 22.48
N GLY A 111 -26.48 20.90 23.41
CA GLY A 111 -27.41 20.62 24.51
C GLY A 111 -27.22 21.44 25.79
N ALA A 112 -26.23 22.33 25.88
CA ALA A 112 -25.96 23.08 27.11
C ALA A 112 -26.55 24.51 27.05
N PRO A 113 -27.55 24.86 27.89
CA PRO A 113 -27.78 26.27 28.19
C PRO A 113 -26.59 26.78 28.99
N THR A 114 -25.94 27.82 28.47
CA THR A 114 -24.87 28.60 29.11
C THR A 114 -25.30 28.99 30.53
N GLN A 115 -24.90 28.23 31.55
CA GLN A 115 -25.12 28.63 32.94
C GLN A 115 -23.96 29.50 33.39
N ASP A 116 -24.09 30.77 33.04
CA ASP A 116 -23.46 31.89 33.71
C ASP A 116 -23.77 31.84 35.22
N LYS A 117 -22.74 31.87 36.08
CA LYS A 117 -22.78 32.48 37.42
C LYS A 117 -21.39 32.49 38.06
N ILE A 118 -20.64 33.53 37.70
CA ILE A 118 -19.68 34.18 38.58
C ILE A 118 -20.44 34.70 39.82
N LYS A 119 -20.15 34.21 41.04
CA LYS A 119 -20.39 34.94 42.32
C LYS A 119 -19.51 34.43 43.47
N LYS A 120 -18.66 35.35 43.95
CA LYS A 120 -17.83 35.42 45.17
C LYS A 120 -18.50 34.92 46.47
N CYS A 121 -17.73 34.23 47.31
CA CYS A 121 -17.69 34.41 48.79
C CYS A 121 -16.34 33.81 49.29
N GLN A 122 -15.27 34.59 49.45
CA GLN A 122 -14.85 35.30 50.68
C GLN A 122 -14.66 34.38 51.91
N GLN A 123 -13.38 34.02 52.17
CA GLN A 123 -12.62 34.26 53.42
C GLN A 123 -12.80 33.32 54.66
N GLU A 124 -11.90 32.29 54.77
CA GLU A 124 -10.93 31.89 55.85
C GLU A 124 -11.23 32.11 57.36
N PRO A 125 -10.54 31.46 58.36
CA PRO A 125 -9.34 30.57 58.31
C PRO A 125 -9.38 29.31 59.23
N SER A 126 -8.37 28.41 59.14
CA SER A 126 -7.54 27.93 60.27
C SER A 126 -6.89 26.55 60.03
N GLU A 127 -5.60 26.59 59.70
CA GLU A 127 -4.49 25.72 60.13
C GLU A 127 -4.56 24.20 59.86
N GLN A 128 -3.78 23.72 58.88
CA GLN A 128 -2.60 22.91 59.19
C GLN A 128 -1.61 22.90 58.01
N GLN A 129 -0.36 23.20 58.32
CA GLN A 129 0.78 23.37 57.42
C GLN A 129 1.19 22.06 56.72
N ASP A 130 1.44 22.11 55.41
CA ASP A 130 2.72 21.67 54.83
C ASP A 130 2.94 22.30 53.44
N ASN A 131 4.09 22.93 53.26
CA ASN A 131 4.58 23.66 52.10
C ASN A 131 6.12 23.59 52.19
N PRO A 132 6.93 23.82 51.12
CA PRO A 132 6.57 24.16 49.74
C PRO A 132 7.44 23.45 48.67
N LYS A 133 7.03 23.51 47.39
CA LYS A 133 7.94 23.86 46.27
C LYS A 133 7.16 24.15 44.99
N ARG A 134 6.53 25.32 44.98
CA ARG A 134 6.18 26.08 43.78
C ARG A 134 7.48 26.45 43.05
N ARG A 135 7.84 25.75 41.97
CA ARG A 135 8.88 26.22 41.04
C ARG A 135 8.25 27.20 40.07
N GLN A 136 8.28 28.46 40.47
CA GLN A 136 8.16 29.61 39.59
C GLN A 136 9.47 29.71 38.80
N THR A 137 9.51 29.16 37.58
CA THR A 137 10.59 29.43 36.63
C THR A 137 10.11 30.44 35.60
N SER A 138 10.67 31.63 35.76
CA SER A 138 10.53 32.83 34.95
C SER A 138 10.72 32.54 33.45
N VAL A 139 9.88 33.19 32.64
CA VAL A 139 10.04 33.32 31.20
C VAL A 139 11.36 34.05 30.91
N ALA A 140 12.30 33.38 30.25
CA ALA A 140 13.41 34.03 29.58
C ALA A 140 13.05 34.18 28.10
N TYR A 141 12.83 35.43 27.70
CA TYR A 141 12.63 35.82 26.31
C TYR A 141 13.94 35.62 25.54
N LEU A 142 14.01 34.57 24.74
CA LEU A 142 15.15 34.27 23.87
C LEU A 142 14.87 34.79 22.45
N HIS A 143 15.43 35.95 22.13
CA HIS A 143 15.67 36.33 20.74
C HIS A 143 16.96 35.66 20.27
N ALA A 144 16.85 34.68 19.39
CA ALA A 144 17.98 34.24 18.59
C ALA A 144 17.80 34.78 17.17
N THR A 145 18.40 35.94 16.92
CA THR A 145 18.76 36.41 15.57
C THR A 145 19.86 35.50 15.04
N TRP A 146 19.57 34.74 13.98
CA TRP A 146 20.61 34.17 13.14
C TRP A 146 20.64 34.97 11.84
N PHE A 147 21.69 35.77 11.69
CA PHE A 147 22.08 36.43 10.45
C PHE A 147 23.40 35.79 10.02
N VAL A 148 23.42 35.28 8.79
CA VAL A 148 24.39 35.49 7.68
C VAL A 148 24.09 34.42 6.63
#